data_AF-A0A644XGC0-F1
#
_entry.id   AF-A0A644XGC0-F1
#
_cell.length_a   1.000
_cell.length_b   1.000
_cell.length_c   1.000
_cell.angle_alpha   90.00
_cell.angle_beta   90.00
_cell.angle_gamma   90.00
#
_symmetry.space_group_name_H-M   'P 1'
#
loop_
_entity.id
_entity.type
_entity.pdbx_description
1 polymer ?
#
loop_
_entity_poly.entity_id
_entity_poly.type
_entity_poly.pdbx_seq_one_letter_code
_entity_poly.pdbx_strand_id
1 'polypeptide(L)'
;MKSTSYITLFITLIVFTSCFEVPDNNYRSPLDVPQSFDWKTIEGKKVIITQFSSVFDENGDSVASLLPVGEYQLFVGKSTSLNIVPEPVPQSTISTKAGGGSIKNRVYFPAVGKYATVMFEDLFPSKGDMDMNDIVFGLNMQYDLDNQGRVSVIHFKIQPRCVGSSYDKIGLAVNFTGKPVEVKKVTRTDNVSKLSNFFNVDIKNGWHSPELNNTKSVVVPLTGDFRSYFEYSPELFFNVRNIDPPLATTTFTVSIELNSNSYPYSDFSFLDSVTTEKICLDVFAVFGKREKEVHFKGQLATERFNTSYFQYTLPKRDFTTIDNWVWAIISDKSLRHPLEQKKIYNAYPNFKTWAEVWSRSGDNTRSDWYNPKIIDSLYTRINFNYYN
;
A
#
# COMPACT_ATOMS: atom_id res chain seq x y z
N MET A 1 75.37 -16.62 40.81
CA MET A 1 74.66 -16.58 39.52
C MET A 1 73.28 -17.20 39.71
N LYS A 2 72.21 -16.39 39.73
CA LYS A 2 70.82 -16.88 39.78
C LYS A 2 70.37 -17.14 38.34
N SER A 3 70.01 -18.39 38.04
CA SER A 3 69.45 -18.79 36.75
C SER A 3 67.93 -18.61 36.79
N THR A 4 67.41 -17.67 36.00
CA THR A 4 65.98 -17.45 35.81
C THR A 4 65.56 -18.29 34.60
N SER A 5 64.74 -19.33 34.81
CA SER A 5 64.13 -20.10 33.72
C SER A 5 62.88 -19.37 33.22
N TYR A 6 62.87 -18.98 31.95
CA TYR A 6 61.69 -18.49 31.25
C TYR A 6 60.93 -19.69 30.68
N ILE A 7 59.67 -19.88 31.08
CA ILE A 7 58.76 -20.84 30.45
C ILE A 7 58.04 -20.09 29.32
N THR A 8 58.39 -20.43 28.07
CA THR A 8 57.70 -19.93 26.88
C THR A 8 56.45 -20.78 26.66
N LEU A 9 55.27 -20.19 26.88
CA LEU A 9 53.97 -20.84 26.62
C LEU A 9 53.63 -20.71 25.12
N PHE A 10 53.71 -21.79 24.35
CA PHE A 10 53.19 -21.85 22.99
C PHE A 10 51.67 -22.02 23.02
N ILE A 11 50.92 -20.97 22.73
CA ILE A 11 49.48 -21.06 22.48
C ILE A 11 49.27 -21.55 21.05
N THR A 12 48.89 -22.82 20.91
CA THR A 12 48.53 -23.42 19.62
C THR A 12 47.12 -22.95 19.26
N LEU A 13 47.00 -22.08 18.27
CA LEU A 13 45.71 -21.64 17.73
C LEU A 13 45.12 -22.78 16.89
N ILE A 14 44.22 -23.57 17.48
CA ILE A 14 43.43 -24.58 16.75
C ILE A 14 42.38 -23.83 15.94
N VAL A 15 42.63 -23.66 14.63
CA VAL A 15 41.63 -23.16 13.68
C VAL A 15 40.67 -24.32 13.41
N PHE A 16 39.52 -24.33 14.10
CA PHE A 16 38.41 -25.18 13.70
C PHE A 16 37.85 -24.64 12.37
N THR A 17 38.23 -25.26 11.26
CA THR A 17 37.49 -25.11 10.00
C THR A 17 36.16 -25.84 10.18
N SER A 18 35.12 -25.11 10.59
CA SER A 18 33.76 -25.60 10.42
C SER A 18 33.49 -25.65 8.92
N CYS A 19 33.42 -26.85 8.35
CA CYS A 19 32.73 -27.06 7.09
C CYS A 19 31.29 -26.60 7.30
N PHE A 20 30.95 -25.42 6.81
CA PHE A 20 29.56 -25.08 6.53
C PHE A 20 29.13 -26.00 5.38
N GLU A 21 28.50 -27.12 5.71
CA GLU A 21 27.57 -27.74 4.77
C GLU A 21 26.49 -26.71 4.51
N VAL A 22 26.54 -26.07 3.34
CA VAL A 22 25.40 -25.33 2.81
C VAL A 22 24.32 -26.39 2.63
N PRO A 23 23.21 -26.36 3.41
CA PRO A 23 22.16 -27.35 3.25
C PRO A 23 21.73 -27.31 1.79
N ASP A 24 21.67 -28.49 1.17
CA ASP A 24 21.28 -28.65 -0.22
C ASP A 24 19.92 -27.98 -0.41
N ASN A 25 19.93 -26.82 -1.08
CA ASN A 25 18.79 -25.93 -1.15
C ASN A 25 17.85 -26.45 -2.24
N ASN A 26 17.18 -27.57 -1.93
CA ASN A 26 16.11 -28.15 -2.73
C ASN A 26 14.84 -27.28 -2.76
N TYR A 27 14.94 -25.99 -2.37
CA TYR A 27 13.87 -25.02 -2.52
C TYR A 27 13.55 -24.84 -4.01
N ARG A 28 12.38 -25.37 -4.40
CA ARG A 28 11.77 -25.07 -5.69
C ARG A 28 10.78 -23.95 -5.49
N SER A 29 10.99 -22.84 -6.19
CA SER A 29 10.06 -21.74 -6.16
C SER A 29 8.67 -22.22 -6.60
N PRO A 30 7.59 -21.86 -5.87
CA PRO A 30 6.23 -22.18 -6.29
C PRO A 30 5.81 -21.43 -7.56
N LEU A 31 6.47 -20.30 -7.86
CA LEU A 31 6.19 -19.44 -9.02
C LEU A 31 7.48 -18.92 -9.67
N ASP A 32 7.62 -19.09 -10.98
CA ASP A 32 8.77 -18.59 -11.75
C ASP A 32 8.53 -17.14 -12.24
N VAL A 33 8.69 -16.17 -11.33
CA VAL A 33 8.32 -14.76 -11.55
C VAL A 33 9.49 -13.93 -12.09
N PRO A 34 9.38 -13.29 -13.28
CA PRO A 34 10.42 -12.41 -13.81
C PRO A 34 10.73 -11.21 -12.91
N GLN A 35 11.99 -10.82 -12.81
CA GLN A 35 12.41 -9.69 -11.96
C GLN A 35 11.75 -8.35 -12.32
N SER A 36 11.42 -8.13 -13.60
CA SER A 36 10.70 -6.94 -14.07
C SER A 36 9.21 -6.94 -13.75
N PHE A 37 8.66 -8.05 -13.23
CA PHE A 37 7.23 -8.16 -12.99
C PHE A 37 6.74 -7.14 -11.96
N ASP A 38 5.63 -6.49 -12.32
CA ASP A 38 4.94 -5.51 -11.50
C ASP A 38 3.71 -6.15 -10.85
N TRP A 39 3.76 -6.29 -9.53
CA TRP A 39 2.73 -6.93 -8.69
C TRP A 39 1.48 -6.06 -8.47
N LYS A 40 1.27 -5.08 -9.34
CA LYS A 40 0.17 -4.12 -9.32
C LYS A 40 -0.67 -4.27 -10.58
N THR A 41 -1.98 -4.16 -10.45
CA THR A 41 -2.88 -4.03 -11.63
C THR A 41 -3.21 -2.57 -11.96
N ILE A 42 -2.51 -1.62 -11.33
CA ILE A 42 -2.73 -0.17 -11.50
C ILE A 42 -1.60 0.48 -12.28
N GLU A 43 -1.88 1.62 -12.90
CA GLU A 43 -0.89 2.48 -13.54
C GLU A 43 -1.36 3.95 -13.57
N GLY A 44 -0.41 4.87 -13.72
CA GLY A 44 -0.71 6.26 -14.01
C GLY A 44 -0.92 6.49 -15.51
N LYS A 45 -2.14 6.81 -15.93
CA LYS A 45 -2.46 7.15 -17.33
C LYS A 45 -2.38 8.65 -17.55
N LYS A 46 -1.57 9.06 -18.53
CA LYS A 46 -1.48 10.46 -18.94
C LYS A 46 -2.76 10.89 -19.65
N VAL A 47 -3.35 12.00 -19.20
CA VAL A 47 -4.53 12.64 -19.77
C VAL A 47 -4.21 14.12 -20.00
N ILE A 48 -4.53 14.63 -21.18
CA ILE A 48 -4.36 16.05 -21.53
C ILE A 48 -5.75 16.68 -21.57
N ILE A 49 -5.99 17.62 -20.66
CA ILE A 49 -7.24 18.37 -20.57
C ILE A 49 -7.05 19.68 -21.33
N THR A 50 -7.74 19.84 -22.47
CA THR A 50 -7.62 21.02 -23.35
C THR A 50 -8.68 22.09 -23.09
N GLN A 51 -9.76 21.71 -22.41
CA GLN A 51 -10.78 22.60 -21.86
C GLN A 51 -11.32 21.97 -20.57
N PHE A 52 -11.97 22.77 -19.73
CA PHE A 52 -12.52 22.30 -18.46
C PHE A 52 -13.36 21.03 -18.65
N SER A 53 -12.99 19.93 -17.98
CA SER A 53 -13.54 18.60 -18.27
C SER A 53 -13.59 17.68 -17.05
N SER A 54 -14.50 16.72 -17.07
CA SER A 54 -14.50 15.56 -16.20
C SER A 54 -13.94 14.33 -16.95
N VAL A 55 -13.46 13.33 -16.23
CA VAL A 55 -12.91 12.09 -16.80
C VAL A 55 -13.61 10.89 -16.18
N PHE A 56 -14.12 10.00 -17.03
CA PHE A 56 -14.85 8.81 -16.65
C PHE A 56 -14.14 7.55 -17.16
N ASP A 57 -14.33 6.43 -16.47
CA ASP A 57 -13.88 5.12 -16.95
C ASP A 57 -14.84 4.51 -17.97
N GLU A 58 -14.52 3.30 -18.48
CA GLU A 58 -15.37 2.57 -19.42
C GLU A 58 -16.77 2.22 -18.88
N ASN A 59 -16.97 2.24 -17.56
CA ASN A 59 -18.24 1.94 -16.90
C ASN A 59 -19.05 3.21 -16.60
N GLY A 60 -18.52 4.39 -16.93
CA GLY A 60 -19.12 5.69 -16.60
C GLY A 60 -18.89 6.13 -15.16
N ASP A 61 -18.00 5.47 -14.42
CA ASP A 61 -17.60 5.90 -13.08
C ASP A 61 -16.63 7.10 -13.18
N SER A 62 -16.87 8.14 -12.38
CA SER A 62 -16.03 9.35 -12.39
C SER A 62 -14.65 9.06 -11.79
N VAL A 63 -13.59 9.25 -12.57
CA VAL A 63 -12.18 9.15 -12.15
C VAL A 63 -11.61 10.53 -11.82
N ALA A 64 -12.08 11.57 -12.50
CA ALA A 64 -11.78 12.95 -12.15
C ALA A 64 -12.97 13.85 -12.48
N SER A 65 -13.15 14.91 -11.68
CA SER A 65 -14.25 15.84 -11.86
C SER A 65 -13.68 17.25 -11.97
N LEU A 66 -14.15 17.99 -12.98
CA LEU A 66 -13.95 19.44 -13.09
C LEU A 66 -12.47 19.84 -13.14
N LEU A 67 -11.68 19.13 -13.95
CA LEU A 67 -10.26 19.41 -14.13
C LEU A 67 -10.05 20.67 -14.97
N PRO A 68 -9.20 21.62 -14.53
CA PRO A 68 -8.75 22.71 -15.37
C PRO A 68 -7.84 22.21 -16.51
N VAL A 69 -7.51 23.11 -17.43
CA VAL A 69 -6.59 22.82 -18.53
C VAL A 69 -5.22 22.44 -17.97
N GLY A 70 -4.66 21.33 -18.44
CA GLY A 70 -3.39 20.83 -17.95
C GLY A 70 -3.12 19.38 -18.32
N GLU A 71 -1.95 18.92 -17.91
CA GLU A 71 -1.55 17.52 -18.01
C GLU A 71 -1.72 16.84 -16.65
N TYR A 72 -2.38 15.68 -16.65
CA TYR A 72 -2.66 14.90 -15.47
C TYR A 72 -2.19 13.46 -15.67
N GLN A 73 -1.72 12.83 -14.60
CA GLN A 73 -1.39 11.41 -14.57
C GLN A 73 -2.39 10.70 -13.65
N LEU A 74 -3.54 10.27 -14.20
CA LEU A 74 -4.62 9.67 -13.42
C LEU A 74 -4.30 8.21 -13.13
N PHE A 75 -4.24 7.85 -11.84
CA PHE A 75 -4.04 6.47 -11.42
C PHE A 75 -5.33 5.67 -11.56
N VAL A 76 -5.29 4.59 -12.34
CA VAL A 76 -6.43 3.68 -12.63
C VAL A 76 -5.94 2.25 -12.87
N GLY A 77 -6.83 1.31 -13.17
CA GLY A 77 -6.45 -0.04 -13.61
C GLY A 77 -5.73 -0.03 -14.96
N LYS A 78 -4.79 -0.97 -15.17
CA LYS A 78 -4.02 -1.10 -16.42
C LYS A 78 -4.92 -1.31 -17.65
N SER A 79 -6.03 -2.03 -17.48
CA SER A 79 -7.03 -2.26 -18.52
C SER A 79 -8.09 -1.16 -18.65
N THR A 80 -8.12 -0.17 -17.75
CA THR A 80 -9.14 0.90 -17.73
C THR A 80 -9.01 1.83 -18.93
N SER A 81 -10.11 2.11 -19.62
CA SER A 81 -10.18 3.14 -20.66
C SER A 81 -10.72 4.44 -20.08
N LEU A 82 -10.23 5.58 -20.55
CA LEU A 82 -10.63 6.90 -20.05
C LEU A 82 -11.33 7.71 -21.12
N ASN A 83 -12.48 8.27 -20.76
CA ASN A 83 -13.26 9.18 -21.60
C ASN A 83 -13.27 10.58 -20.98
N ILE A 84 -12.82 11.57 -21.75
CA ILE A 84 -12.81 12.99 -21.33
C ILE A 84 -14.12 13.62 -21.80
N VAL A 85 -14.89 14.15 -20.85
CA VAL A 85 -16.17 14.82 -21.12
C VAL A 85 -16.01 16.29 -20.81
N PRO A 86 -16.09 17.17 -21.81
CA PRO A 86 -16.03 18.61 -21.58
C PRO A 86 -17.22 19.10 -20.77
N GLU A 87 -16.94 20.00 -19.84
CA GLU A 87 -17.92 20.61 -18.94
C GLU A 87 -17.97 22.11 -19.21
N PRO A 88 -19.14 22.75 -19.05
CA PRO A 88 -19.20 24.21 -19.08
C PRO A 88 -18.30 24.75 -17.96
N VAL A 89 -17.48 25.76 -18.28
CA VAL A 89 -16.64 26.43 -17.28
C VAL A 89 -17.56 26.91 -16.14
N PRO A 90 -17.29 26.54 -14.87
CA PRO A 90 -18.13 26.99 -13.78
C PRO A 90 -18.13 28.51 -13.77
N GLN A 91 -19.29 29.12 -14.02
CA GLN A 91 -19.46 30.54 -13.74
C GLN A 91 -19.13 30.72 -12.27
N SER A 92 -18.18 31.60 -11.96
CA SER A 92 -17.78 31.92 -10.60
C SER A 92 -19.01 32.36 -9.81
N THR A 93 -19.67 31.44 -9.10
CA THR A 93 -20.62 31.81 -8.07
C THR A 93 -19.78 32.45 -6.98
N ILE A 94 -19.88 33.78 -6.90
CA ILE A 94 -19.35 34.60 -5.81
C ILE A 94 -19.69 33.87 -4.52
N SER A 95 -18.68 33.37 -3.81
CA SER A 95 -18.83 32.73 -2.52
C SER A 95 -19.32 33.79 -1.52
N THR A 96 -20.64 33.94 -1.39
CA THR A 96 -21.23 34.55 -0.20
C THR A 96 -20.84 33.68 0.99
N LYS A 97 -20.17 34.27 1.98
CA LYS A 97 -19.81 33.64 3.25
C LYS A 97 -21.05 33.09 3.96
N ALA A 98 -21.46 31.87 3.63
CA ALA A 98 -22.33 31.01 4.42
C ALA A 98 -22.30 29.61 3.76
N GLY A 99 -22.06 28.56 4.55
CA GLY A 99 -21.77 27.21 4.09
C GLY A 99 -22.67 26.69 2.95
N GLY A 100 -22.05 26.43 1.81
CA GLY A 100 -22.61 25.77 0.63
C GLY A 100 -21.44 25.42 -0.28
N GLY A 101 -21.28 24.15 -0.63
CA GLY A 101 -20.03 23.56 -1.14
C GLY A 101 -19.42 24.33 -2.31
N SER A 102 -18.21 24.84 -2.12
CA SER A 102 -17.35 25.26 -3.22
C SER A 102 -17.19 24.09 -4.19
N ILE A 103 -17.35 24.38 -5.49
CA ILE A 103 -17.06 23.44 -6.55
C ILE A 103 -15.62 22.95 -6.34
N LYS A 104 -15.46 21.64 -6.10
CA LYS A 104 -14.15 21.04 -5.83
C LYS A 104 -13.69 20.25 -7.04
N ASN A 105 -12.59 20.69 -7.63
CA ASN A 105 -11.85 19.93 -8.63
C ASN A 105 -11.26 18.71 -7.91
N ARG A 106 -11.50 17.50 -8.42
CA ARG A 106 -11.09 16.27 -7.74
C ARG A 106 -10.56 15.21 -8.68
N VAL A 107 -9.57 14.47 -8.20
CA VAL A 107 -9.11 13.22 -8.82
C VAL A 107 -9.32 12.08 -7.83
N TYR A 108 -9.74 10.92 -8.33
CA TYR A 108 -10.06 9.75 -7.54
C TYR A 108 -9.26 8.55 -8.02
N PHE A 109 -9.00 7.62 -7.11
CA PHE A 109 -8.52 6.28 -7.43
C PHE A 109 -9.29 5.23 -6.59
N PRO A 110 -9.79 4.14 -7.21
CA PRO A 110 -9.87 3.91 -8.65
C PRO A 110 -10.91 4.80 -9.35
N ALA A 111 -12.02 5.12 -8.67
CA ALA A 111 -13.06 6.05 -9.11
C ALA A 111 -13.93 6.47 -7.91
N VAL A 112 -14.89 7.39 -8.09
CA VAL A 112 -15.81 7.82 -7.03
C VAL A 112 -16.54 6.62 -6.42
N GLY A 113 -16.35 6.41 -5.11
CA GLY A 113 -17.03 5.36 -4.35
C GLY A 113 -16.59 3.92 -4.67
N LYS A 114 -15.64 3.73 -5.59
CA LYS A 114 -15.06 2.42 -5.92
C LYS A 114 -13.80 2.18 -5.10
N TYR A 115 -13.47 0.92 -4.84
CA TYR A 115 -12.32 0.54 -4.01
C TYR A 115 -11.40 -0.41 -4.76
N ALA A 116 -10.11 -0.08 -4.75
CA ALA A 116 -9.03 -1.01 -5.03
C ALA A 116 -8.87 -1.95 -3.82
N THR A 117 -8.31 -3.13 -4.01
CA THR A 117 -8.01 -4.08 -2.93
C THR A 117 -6.53 -4.14 -2.67
N VAL A 118 -6.13 -3.82 -1.45
CA VAL A 118 -4.75 -3.93 -0.98
C VAL A 118 -4.65 -5.14 -0.06
N MET A 119 -3.64 -5.97 -0.30
CA MET A 119 -3.40 -7.21 0.45
C MET A 119 -1.94 -7.25 0.91
N PHE A 120 -1.72 -7.57 2.18
CA PHE A 120 -0.40 -7.75 2.78
C PHE A 120 -0.23 -9.14 3.37
N GLU A 121 1.03 -9.55 3.47
CA GLU A 121 1.52 -10.66 4.30
C GLU A 121 2.39 -10.13 5.45
N ASP A 122 2.41 -10.82 6.60
CA ASP A 122 3.01 -10.33 7.85
C ASP A 122 4.40 -10.93 8.16
N LEU A 123 4.75 -12.04 7.51
CA LEU A 123 5.93 -12.82 7.89
C LEU A 123 7.23 -12.32 7.29
N PHE A 124 7.24 -11.19 6.57
CA PHE A 124 8.46 -10.57 6.04
C PHE A 124 9.57 -10.55 7.11
N PRO A 125 10.78 -11.04 6.79
CA PRO A 125 11.27 -11.46 5.47
C PRO A 125 11.07 -12.94 5.12
N SER A 126 10.33 -13.71 5.93
CA SER A 126 9.93 -15.08 5.62
C SER A 126 8.71 -15.08 4.69
N LYS A 127 8.65 -16.02 3.72
CA LYS A 127 7.59 -16.03 2.69
C LYS A 127 6.18 -16.30 3.23
N GLY A 128 6.04 -16.97 4.37
CA GLY A 128 4.73 -17.35 4.91
C GLY A 128 3.99 -18.39 4.08
N ASP A 129 2.67 -18.40 4.20
CA ASP A 129 1.78 -19.38 3.57
C ASP A 129 1.14 -18.90 2.25
N MET A 130 1.34 -17.62 1.90
CA MET A 130 1.04 -17.04 0.58
C MET A 130 -0.46 -16.89 0.29
N ASP A 131 -1.30 -16.79 1.31
CA ASP A 131 -2.74 -16.59 1.17
C ASP A 131 -3.14 -15.11 0.94
N MET A 132 -2.23 -14.18 1.20
CA MET A 132 -2.37 -12.73 1.04
C MET A 132 -3.58 -12.16 1.81
N ASN A 133 -3.85 -12.67 3.01
CA ASN A 133 -4.98 -12.21 3.83
C ASN A 133 -4.61 -11.65 5.22
N ASP A 134 -3.31 -11.59 5.56
CA ASP A 134 -2.83 -11.10 6.87
C ASP A 134 -3.35 -9.69 7.18
N ILE A 135 -3.45 -8.85 6.15
CA ILE A 135 -4.28 -7.65 6.14
C ILE A 135 -4.90 -7.49 4.76
N VAL A 136 -6.22 -7.30 4.71
CA VAL A 136 -6.90 -6.85 3.49
C VAL A 136 -7.80 -5.66 3.78
N PHE A 137 -7.72 -4.64 2.92
CA PHE A 137 -8.64 -3.52 2.93
C PHE A 137 -8.97 -3.03 1.52
N GLY A 138 -10.16 -2.45 1.40
CA GLY A 138 -10.51 -1.58 0.29
C GLY A 138 -9.82 -0.23 0.45
N LEU A 139 -9.14 0.25 -0.60
CA LEU A 139 -8.56 1.58 -0.69
C LEU A 139 -9.30 2.43 -1.73
N ASN A 140 -9.76 3.61 -1.31
CA ASN A 140 -10.16 4.69 -2.20
C ASN A 140 -9.35 5.94 -1.85
N MET A 141 -8.73 6.54 -2.86
CA MET A 141 -7.99 7.78 -2.71
C MET A 141 -8.72 8.92 -3.43
N GLN A 142 -8.67 10.10 -2.84
CA GLN A 142 -9.20 11.32 -3.43
C GLN A 142 -8.23 12.47 -3.21
N TYR A 143 -7.99 13.25 -4.26
CA TYR A 143 -7.21 14.47 -4.23
C TYR A 143 -8.15 15.66 -4.44
N ASP A 144 -8.28 16.53 -3.44
CA ASP A 144 -8.95 17.82 -3.59
C ASP A 144 -7.94 18.80 -4.23
N LEU A 145 -8.27 19.32 -5.41
CA LEU A 145 -7.43 20.24 -6.18
C LEU A 145 -7.95 21.68 -6.08
N ASP A 146 -7.05 22.65 -6.17
CA ASP A 146 -7.41 24.05 -6.38
C ASP A 146 -7.72 24.36 -7.87
N ASN A 147 -7.98 25.63 -8.17
CA ASN A 147 -8.28 26.07 -9.53
C ASN A 147 -7.05 26.11 -10.47
N GLN A 148 -5.84 25.85 -9.97
CA GLN A 148 -4.64 25.63 -10.77
C GLN A 148 -4.27 24.14 -10.88
N GLY A 149 -5.11 23.22 -10.37
CA GLY A 149 -4.82 21.79 -10.41
C GLY A 149 -3.74 21.34 -9.41
N ARG A 150 -3.47 22.14 -8.38
CA ARG A 150 -2.55 21.78 -7.29
C ARG A 150 -3.28 21.07 -6.17
N VAL A 151 -2.64 20.08 -5.56
CA VAL A 151 -3.21 19.25 -4.50
C VAL A 151 -3.26 20.03 -3.19
N SER A 152 -4.47 20.13 -2.62
CA SER A 152 -4.71 20.75 -1.31
C SER A 152 -4.91 19.73 -0.20
N VAL A 153 -5.65 18.66 -0.47
CA VAL A 153 -5.90 17.58 0.49
C VAL A 153 -5.84 16.24 -0.22
N ILE A 154 -5.21 15.26 0.41
CA ILE A 154 -5.26 13.85 0.00
C ILE A 154 -6.08 13.08 1.03
N HIS A 155 -7.14 12.42 0.57
CA HIS A 155 -7.98 11.58 1.39
C HIS A 155 -7.67 10.12 1.11
N PHE A 156 -7.39 9.36 2.16
CA PHE A 156 -7.30 7.91 2.15
C PHE A 156 -8.53 7.34 2.85
N LYS A 157 -9.46 6.79 2.09
CA LYS A 157 -10.63 6.10 2.62
C LYS A 157 -10.36 4.60 2.65
N ILE A 158 -10.34 4.05 3.86
CA ILE A 158 -9.97 2.66 4.13
C ILE A 158 -11.20 1.89 4.58
N GLN A 159 -11.49 0.79 3.88
CA GLN A 159 -12.53 -0.16 4.23
C GLN A 159 -11.86 -1.46 4.71
N PRO A 160 -11.72 -1.68 6.03
CA PRO A 160 -11.15 -2.91 6.57
C PRO A 160 -11.95 -4.13 6.12
N ARG A 161 -11.29 -5.24 5.78
CA ARG A 161 -11.94 -6.48 5.33
C ARG A 161 -11.59 -7.68 6.20
N CYS A 162 -10.31 -7.94 6.43
CA CYS A 162 -9.85 -9.05 7.26
C CYS A 162 -8.48 -8.81 7.89
N VAL A 163 -8.15 -9.67 8.86
CA VAL A 163 -6.83 -9.79 9.49
C VAL A 163 -6.54 -11.29 9.67
N GLY A 164 -5.63 -11.85 8.86
CA GLY A 164 -5.10 -13.22 8.98
C GLY A 164 -3.84 -13.34 9.84
N SER A 165 -3.41 -12.25 10.47
CA SER A 165 -2.16 -12.21 11.23
C SER A 165 -2.31 -12.65 12.69
N SER A 166 -1.26 -13.23 13.27
CA SER A 166 -1.16 -13.48 14.72
C SER A 166 -0.59 -12.30 15.51
N TYR A 167 -0.23 -11.19 14.88
CA TYR A 167 0.29 -10.02 15.60
C TYR A 167 -0.82 -9.28 16.33
N ASP A 168 -0.64 -9.02 17.63
CA ASP A 168 -1.62 -8.31 18.48
C ASP A 168 -1.90 -6.87 18.04
N LYS A 169 -0.95 -6.24 17.35
CA LYS A 169 -1.03 -4.84 16.89
C LYS A 169 -0.50 -4.72 15.48
N ILE A 170 -1.27 -4.03 14.65
CA ILE A 170 -0.97 -3.86 13.23
C ILE A 170 -1.23 -2.41 12.82
N GLY A 171 -0.22 -1.69 12.35
CA GLY A 171 -0.35 -0.31 11.88
C GLY A 171 -0.48 -0.23 10.37
N LEU A 172 -1.13 0.82 9.86
CA LEU A 172 -1.01 1.23 8.46
C LEU A 172 -0.55 2.67 8.38
N ALA A 173 0.26 2.99 7.40
CA ALA A 173 0.72 4.35 7.15
C ALA A 173 0.95 4.58 5.65
N VAL A 174 1.12 5.85 5.28
CA VAL A 174 1.61 6.24 3.96
C VAL A 174 2.96 6.94 4.13
N ASN A 175 3.96 6.52 3.33
CA ASN A 175 5.27 7.13 3.24
C ASN A 175 5.35 7.98 1.97
N PHE A 176 5.62 9.28 2.11
CA PHE A 176 5.88 10.18 1.00
C PHE A 176 7.38 10.23 0.76
N THR A 177 7.81 9.75 -0.41
CA THR A 177 9.22 9.64 -0.80
C THR A 177 9.50 10.38 -2.10
N GLY A 178 10.78 10.60 -2.41
CA GLY A 178 11.18 11.30 -3.63
C GLY A 178 11.21 12.81 -3.45
N LYS A 179 10.42 13.54 -4.23
CA LYS A 179 10.30 15.00 -4.14
C LYS A 179 9.75 15.41 -2.76
N PRO A 180 10.34 16.43 -2.09
CA PRO A 180 9.87 16.88 -0.78
C PRO A 180 8.42 17.38 -0.78
N VAL A 181 7.70 17.07 0.29
CA VAL A 181 6.33 17.50 0.53
C VAL A 181 6.16 18.00 1.96
N GLU A 182 5.38 19.07 2.14
CA GLU A 182 5.05 19.61 3.46
C GLU A 182 3.59 19.29 3.80
N VAL A 183 3.40 18.51 4.87
CA VAL A 183 2.08 18.21 5.43
C VAL A 183 1.77 19.23 6.51
N LYS A 184 0.66 19.95 6.33
CA LYS A 184 0.20 20.98 7.26
C LYS A 184 -0.60 20.38 8.42
N LYS A 185 -1.50 19.43 8.12
CA LYS A 185 -2.44 18.88 9.11
C LYS A 185 -2.96 17.52 8.66
N VAL A 186 -3.05 16.57 9.59
CA VAL A 186 -3.73 15.28 9.33
C VAL A 186 -4.96 15.15 10.21
N THR A 187 -6.11 14.96 9.60
CA THR A 187 -7.40 14.78 10.29
C THR A 187 -8.00 13.44 9.92
N ARG A 188 -8.96 12.98 10.71
CA ARG A 188 -9.62 11.70 10.51
C ARG A 188 -11.12 11.83 10.76
N THR A 189 -11.91 10.97 10.11
CA THR A 189 -13.36 10.89 10.38
C THR A 189 -13.67 10.23 11.71
N ASP A 190 -12.75 9.41 12.21
CA ASP A 190 -12.81 8.77 13.51
C ASP A 190 -11.92 9.49 14.55
N ASN A 191 -11.96 9.04 15.80
CA ASN A 191 -11.21 9.69 16.87
C ASN A 191 -9.69 9.49 16.69
N VAL A 192 -8.92 10.58 16.72
CA VAL A 192 -7.45 10.60 16.63
C VAL A 192 -6.79 9.76 17.74
N SER A 193 -7.49 9.48 18.84
CA SER A 193 -7.02 8.58 19.91
C SER A 193 -6.78 7.13 19.47
N LYS A 194 -7.21 6.72 18.26
CA LYS A 194 -6.99 5.37 17.70
C LYS A 194 -5.62 5.16 17.01
N LEU A 195 -4.71 6.13 17.07
CA LEU A 195 -3.42 6.09 16.35
C LEU A 195 -2.30 5.23 16.98
N SER A 196 -2.59 4.43 18.01
CA SER A 196 -1.66 3.52 18.73
C SER A 196 -0.29 4.10 19.11
N ASN A 197 0.54 3.24 19.70
CA ASN A 197 1.90 3.55 20.14
C ASN A 197 2.97 3.31 19.07
N PHE A 198 2.62 2.87 17.85
CA PHE A 198 3.64 2.64 16.82
C PHE A 198 4.28 3.95 16.38
N PHE A 199 3.47 4.97 16.15
CA PHE A 199 3.93 6.19 15.52
C PHE A 199 4.05 7.31 16.54
N ASN A 200 5.22 7.94 16.58
CA ASN A 200 5.44 9.12 17.41
C ASN A 200 4.89 10.36 16.70
N VAL A 201 3.71 10.83 17.09
CA VAL A 201 3.02 11.99 16.50
C VAL A 201 2.62 13.01 17.56
N ASP A 202 2.60 14.28 17.17
CA ASP A 202 1.91 15.30 17.94
C ASP A 202 0.40 15.16 17.72
N ILE A 203 -0.39 15.13 18.80
CA ILE A 203 -1.87 15.17 18.74
C ILE A 203 -2.33 16.51 19.29
N LYS A 204 -3.13 17.25 18.50
CA LYS A 204 -3.66 18.58 18.86
C LYS A 204 -5.10 18.69 18.40
N ASN A 205 -6.04 19.07 19.27
CA ASN A 205 -7.42 19.46 18.95
C ASN A 205 -8.04 18.79 17.69
N GLY A 206 -8.16 17.46 17.69
CA GLY A 206 -8.80 16.70 16.62
C GLY A 206 -7.96 16.47 15.36
N TRP A 207 -6.65 16.70 15.41
CA TRP A 207 -5.70 16.39 14.34
C TRP A 207 -4.37 15.85 14.89
N HIS A 208 -3.56 15.25 14.01
CA HIS A 208 -2.21 14.81 14.33
C HIS A 208 -1.19 15.23 13.28
N SER A 209 0.08 15.31 13.68
CA SER A 209 1.20 15.52 12.74
C SER A 209 1.51 14.25 11.94
N PRO A 210 2.31 14.35 10.88
CA PRO A 210 3.14 13.23 10.43
C PRO A 210 3.99 12.68 11.58
N GLU A 211 4.51 11.47 11.43
CA GLU A 211 5.43 10.89 12.40
C GLU A 211 6.71 11.73 12.51
N LEU A 212 7.03 12.10 13.75
CA LEU A 212 8.11 13.00 14.10
C LEU A 212 9.49 12.34 13.91
N ASN A 213 10.50 13.21 13.80
CA ASN A 213 11.91 12.84 13.73
C ASN A 213 12.26 11.93 12.53
N ASN A 214 11.50 12.04 11.42
CA ASN A 214 11.87 11.48 10.13
C ASN A 214 12.52 12.57 9.26
N THR A 215 13.68 12.30 8.67
CA THR A 215 14.45 13.30 7.87
C THR A 215 14.51 13.00 6.37
N LYS A 216 14.37 11.73 5.96
CA LYS A 216 14.44 11.25 4.58
C LYS A 216 13.09 11.21 3.87
N SER A 217 12.00 11.11 4.62
CA SER A 217 10.65 10.97 4.08
C SER A 217 9.61 11.50 5.08
N VAL A 218 8.38 11.71 4.60
CA VAL A 218 7.25 12.09 5.45
C VAL A 218 6.36 10.87 5.65
N VAL A 219 6.24 10.39 6.88
CA VAL A 219 5.38 9.23 7.22
C VAL A 219 4.11 9.73 7.87
N VAL A 220 2.95 9.41 7.30
CA VAL A 220 1.64 9.75 7.88
C VAL A 220 0.91 8.49 8.33
N PRO A 221 0.66 8.32 9.62
CA PRO A 221 -0.11 7.18 10.13
C PRO A 221 -1.55 7.18 9.60
N LEU A 222 -1.96 6.09 8.95
CA LEU A 222 -3.33 5.83 8.54
C LEU A 222 -4.10 5.08 9.63
N THR A 223 -3.44 4.30 10.46
CA THR A 223 -3.95 3.80 11.73
C THR A 223 -2.78 3.34 12.58
N GLY A 224 -2.92 3.40 13.90
CA GLY A 224 -1.99 2.69 14.77
C GLY A 224 -2.36 1.25 15.06
N ASP A 225 -3.64 0.90 14.98
CA ASP A 225 -4.11 -0.46 15.19
C ASP A 225 -5.30 -0.75 14.30
N PHE A 226 -5.04 -1.39 13.18
CA PHE A 226 -6.01 -1.79 12.18
C PHE A 226 -7.09 -2.71 12.76
N ARG A 227 -6.76 -3.50 13.79
CA ARG A 227 -7.71 -4.36 14.51
C ARG A 227 -8.82 -3.55 15.19
N SER A 228 -8.56 -2.30 15.58
CA SER A 228 -9.52 -1.43 16.28
C SER A 228 -10.70 -0.94 15.42
N TYR A 229 -10.74 -1.35 14.15
CA TYR A 229 -11.83 -1.09 13.22
C TYR A 229 -12.74 -2.30 12.98
N PHE A 230 -12.46 -3.42 13.64
CA PHE A 230 -13.35 -4.56 13.70
C PHE A 230 -14.16 -4.47 14.99
N GLU A 231 -15.35 -5.08 14.99
CA GLU A 231 -16.05 -5.38 16.22
C GLU A 231 -15.13 -6.14 17.18
N TYR A 232 -15.22 -5.84 18.47
CA TYR A 232 -14.33 -6.42 19.47
C TYR A 232 -14.42 -7.96 19.42
N SER A 233 -13.27 -8.59 19.32
CA SER A 233 -13.11 -10.04 19.40
C SER A 233 -11.82 -10.36 20.15
N PRO A 234 -11.81 -11.39 21.03
CA PRO A 234 -10.59 -11.87 21.68
C PRO A 234 -9.72 -12.73 20.74
N GLU A 235 -10.24 -13.12 19.57
CA GLU A 235 -9.51 -13.87 18.57
C GLU A 235 -8.44 -13.02 17.86
N LEU A 236 -7.51 -13.65 17.16
CA LEU A 236 -6.51 -12.95 16.35
C LEU A 236 -6.82 -12.97 14.85
N PHE A 237 -7.66 -13.90 14.40
CA PHE A 237 -7.98 -14.10 12.99
C PHE A 237 -9.38 -13.55 12.70
N PHE A 238 -9.47 -12.46 11.96
CA PHE A 238 -10.72 -11.73 11.69
C PHE A 238 -11.14 -11.91 10.25
N ASN A 239 -12.34 -12.47 10.03
CA ASN A 239 -12.94 -12.59 8.70
C ASN A 239 -12.10 -13.36 7.67
N VAL A 240 -11.26 -14.32 8.09
CA VAL A 240 -10.43 -15.15 7.19
C VAL A 240 -10.92 -16.60 7.09
N ARG A 241 -11.92 -17.00 7.88
CA ARG A 241 -12.54 -18.34 7.80
C ARG A 241 -14.04 -18.22 7.66
N ASN A 242 -14.64 -19.04 6.79
CA ASN A 242 -16.10 -19.05 6.59
C ASN A 242 -16.86 -19.81 7.71
N ILE A 243 -16.14 -20.56 8.55
CA ILE A 243 -16.70 -21.28 9.71
C ILE A 243 -16.97 -20.35 10.89
N ASP A 244 -16.25 -19.23 10.98
CA ASP A 244 -16.37 -18.27 12.07
C ASP A 244 -17.56 -17.31 11.86
N PRO A 245 -18.10 -16.74 12.94
CA PRO A 245 -18.99 -15.59 12.85
C PRO A 245 -18.29 -14.39 12.16
N PRO A 246 -18.94 -13.69 11.22
CA PRO A 246 -18.38 -12.49 10.62
C PRO A 246 -18.30 -11.35 11.64
N LEU A 247 -17.16 -10.65 11.68
CA LEU A 247 -16.98 -9.42 12.47
C LEU A 247 -17.31 -8.20 11.62
N ALA A 248 -18.18 -7.34 12.12
CA ALA A 248 -18.49 -6.08 11.47
C ALA A 248 -17.25 -5.16 11.42
N THR A 249 -17.14 -4.36 10.37
CA THR A 249 -15.98 -3.47 10.13
C THR A 249 -16.41 -2.02 9.99
N THR A 250 -15.62 -1.08 10.50
CA THR A 250 -15.86 0.36 10.37
C THR A 250 -14.93 0.96 9.33
N THR A 251 -15.48 1.50 8.25
CA THR A 251 -14.74 2.31 7.26
C THR A 251 -14.37 3.66 7.87
N PHE A 252 -13.16 4.15 7.59
CA PHE A 252 -12.68 5.45 8.04
C PHE A 252 -11.96 6.21 6.92
N THR A 253 -11.80 7.51 7.08
CA THR A 253 -11.04 8.37 6.16
C THR A 253 -9.99 9.16 6.90
N VAL A 254 -8.79 9.21 6.35
CA VAL A 254 -7.67 10.05 6.79
C VAL A 254 -7.46 11.14 5.75
N SER A 255 -7.47 12.40 6.17
CA SER A 255 -7.33 13.55 5.29
C SER A 255 -6.04 14.30 5.61
N ILE A 256 -5.15 14.37 4.63
CA ILE A 256 -3.81 14.96 4.72
C ILE A 256 -3.85 16.30 3.98
N GLU A 257 -3.89 17.39 4.73
CA GLU A 257 -3.83 18.76 4.20
C GLU A 257 -2.37 19.13 3.91
N LEU A 258 -2.09 19.55 2.68
CA LEU A 258 -0.77 19.99 2.22
C LEU A 258 -0.70 21.52 2.15
N ASN A 259 0.51 22.05 2.05
CA ASN A 259 0.72 23.45 1.67
C ASN A 259 0.47 23.62 0.16
N SER A 260 -0.80 23.78 -0.22
CA SER A 260 -1.31 23.61 -1.60
C SER A 260 -0.72 24.55 -2.66
N ASN A 261 0.03 25.57 -2.27
CA ASN A 261 0.59 26.55 -3.20
C ASN A 261 1.66 25.98 -4.15
N SER A 262 2.20 24.79 -3.87
CA SER A 262 3.45 24.33 -4.49
C SER A 262 3.39 22.96 -5.19
N TYR A 263 2.26 22.23 -5.12
CA TYR A 263 2.23 20.81 -5.51
C TYR A 263 1.19 20.53 -6.62
N PRO A 264 1.52 20.74 -7.91
CA PRO A 264 0.72 20.24 -9.03
C PRO A 264 0.37 18.76 -8.87
N TYR A 265 -0.83 18.34 -9.26
CA TYR A 265 -1.20 16.92 -9.23
C TYR A 265 -0.24 16.04 -10.04
N SER A 266 0.29 16.57 -11.15
CA SER A 266 1.29 15.89 -11.99
C SER A 266 2.59 15.54 -11.27
N ASP A 267 2.88 16.13 -10.10
CA ASP A 267 4.05 15.77 -9.30
C ASP A 267 3.85 14.49 -8.50
N PHE A 268 2.62 14.01 -8.33
CA PHE A 268 2.34 12.84 -7.50
C PHE A 268 2.47 11.54 -8.30
N SER A 269 3.00 10.51 -7.64
CA SER A 269 2.91 9.13 -8.08
C SER A 269 2.40 8.21 -6.98
N PHE A 270 1.90 7.03 -7.34
CA PHE A 270 1.36 6.07 -6.38
C PHE A 270 1.91 4.68 -6.64
N LEU A 271 2.73 4.18 -5.70
CA LEU A 271 3.41 2.88 -5.77
C LEU A 271 4.30 2.67 -7.01
N ASP A 272 4.72 3.76 -7.64
CA ASP A 272 5.72 3.77 -8.72
C ASP A 272 7.14 3.80 -8.15
N SER A 273 8.13 3.51 -8.98
CA SER A 273 9.55 3.64 -8.59
C SER A 273 9.84 5.04 -8.05
N VAL A 274 10.54 5.12 -6.92
CA VAL A 274 10.86 6.39 -6.27
C VAL A 274 11.86 7.18 -7.12
N THR A 275 11.54 8.43 -7.43
CA THR A 275 12.41 9.37 -8.16
C THR A 275 12.47 10.72 -7.44
N THR A 276 13.44 11.56 -7.76
CA THR A 276 13.53 12.92 -7.21
C THR A 276 12.55 13.91 -7.84
N GLU A 277 11.90 13.53 -8.94
CA GLU A 277 10.99 14.37 -9.71
C GLU A 277 9.53 14.26 -9.22
N LYS A 278 9.18 13.12 -8.60
CA LYS A 278 7.81 12.81 -8.16
C LYS A 278 7.72 12.67 -6.65
N ILE A 279 6.59 13.08 -6.09
CA ILE A 279 6.16 12.78 -4.72
C ILE A 279 5.49 11.41 -4.76
N CYS A 280 6.22 10.35 -4.42
CA CYS A 280 5.70 8.99 -4.46
C CYS A 280 5.00 8.64 -3.15
N LEU A 281 3.75 8.17 -3.26
CA LEU A 281 2.95 7.68 -2.14
C LEU A 281 3.08 6.15 -2.05
N ASP A 282 3.53 5.69 -0.89
CA ASP A 282 3.66 4.29 -0.56
C ASP A 282 2.85 3.93 0.68
N VAL A 283 1.77 3.16 0.50
CA VAL A 283 0.98 2.64 1.62
C VAL A 283 1.64 1.36 2.12
N PHE A 284 1.97 1.31 3.40
CA PHE A 284 2.69 0.21 4.02
C PHE A 284 2.06 -0.23 5.34
N ALA A 285 2.40 -1.45 5.76
CA ALA A 285 1.93 -2.06 7.00
C ALA A 285 3.06 -2.23 8.02
N VAL A 286 2.68 -2.19 9.30
CA VAL A 286 3.58 -2.41 10.46
C VAL A 286 3.04 -3.56 11.28
N PHE A 287 3.89 -4.54 11.62
CA PHE A 287 3.46 -5.77 12.29
C PHE A 287 4.16 -5.97 13.63
N GLY A 288 3.39 -5.84 14.73
CA GLY A 288 3.84 -6.10 16.11
C GLY A 288 4.82 -5.06 16.69
N LYS A 289 5.76 -4.56 15.91
CA LYS A 289 6.77 -3.57 16.31
C LYS A 289 6.95 -2.50 15.23
N ARG A 290 7.21 -1.26 15.63
CA ARG A 290 7.34 -0.12 14.70
C ARG A 290 8.41 -0.35 13.64
N GLU A 291 9.51 -1.01 13.98
CA GLU A 291 10.62 -1.28 13.07
C GLU A 291 10.40 -2.46 12.11
N LYS A 292 9.28 -3.20 12.23
CA LYS A 292 8.91 -4.29 11.32
C LYS A 292 7.84 -3.78 10.34
N GLU A 293 8.32 -3.33 9.18
CA GLU A 293 7.51 -2.74 8.12
C GLU A 293 7.45 -3.67 6.90
N VAL A 294 6.34 -3.63 6.17
CA VAL A 294 6.17 -4.29 4.87
C VAL A 294 5.67 -3.26 3.87
N HIS A 295 6.44 -3.07 2.81
CA HIS A 295 6.13 -2.12 1.73
C HIS A 295 5.96 -2.85 0.40
N PHE A 296 5.42 -2.15 -0.59
CA PHE A 296 5.35 -2.64 -1.95
C PHE A 296 6.75 -2.78 -2.58
N LYS A 297 6.87 -3.69 -3.55
CA LYS A 297 8.08 -3.84 -4.37
C LYS A 297 8.48 -2.50 -4.99
N GLY A 298 9.78 -2.17 -4.91
CA GLY A 298 10.35 -0.94 -5.46
C GLY A 298 10.17 0.30 -4.57
N GLN A 299 9.49 0.18 -3.42
CA GLN A 299 9.36 1.25 -2.45
C GLN A 299 10.46 1.22 -1.40
N LEU A 300 10.63 2.34 -0.68
CA LEU A 300 11.66 2.53 0.33
C LEU A 300 11.09 2.37 1.73
N ALA A 301 11.78 1.56 2.54
CA ALA A 301 11.51 1.45 3.97
C ALA A 301 11.68 2.81 4.66
N THR A 302 10.95 3.05 5.74
CA THR A 302 11.08 4.30 6.50
C THR A 302 12.37 4.34 7.33
N GLU A 303 12.71 5.49 7.90
CA GLU A 303 13.86 5.61 8.81
C GLU A 303 13.72 4.80 10.10
N ARG A 304 12.51 4.34 10.43
CA ARG A 304 12.23 3.50 11.59
C ARG A 304 12.41 2.01 11.30
N PHE A 305 12.55 1.62 10.04
CA PHE A 305 12.70 0.23 9.66
C PHE A 305 14.01 -0.36 10.18
N ASN A 306 13.95 -1.57 10.73
CA ASN A 306 15.14 -2.31 11.07
C ASN A 306 15.76 -2.95 9.82
N THR A 307 16.81 -2.30 9.31
CA THR A 307 17.52 -2.73 8.10
C THR A 307 18.15 -4.12 8.18
N SER A 308 18.26 -4.74 9.37
CA SER A 308 18.73 -6.13 9.50
C SER A 308 17.81 -7.12 8.78
N TYR A 309 16.52 -6.82 8.61
CA TYR A 309 15.61 -7.69 7.86
C TYR A 309 16.00 -7.83 6.38
N PHE A 310 16.69 -6.84 5.79
CA PHE A 310 17.17 -6.91 4.40
C PHE A 310 18.37 -7.86 4.21
N GLN A 311 18.93 -8.43 5.28
CA GLN A 311 19.91 -9.52 5.14
C GLN A 311 19.28 -10.79 4.55
N TYR A 312 17.98 -10.99 4.75
CA TYR A 312 17.24 -12.16 4.26
C TYR A 312 16.72 -12.00 2.82
N THR A 313 16.79 -10.79 2.25
CA THR A 313 16.42 -10.50 0.85
C THR A 313 17.64 -10.13 -0.01
N LEU A 314 18.84 -10.56 0.41
CA LEU A 314 20.05 -10.41 -0.39
C LEU A 314 19.94 -11.18 -1.72
N PRO A 315 20.54 -10.67 -2.80
CA PRO A 315 21.33 -9.44 -2.86
C PRO A 315 20.51 -8.15 -3.02
N LYS A 316 19.19 -8.24 -3.22
CA LYS A 316 18.34 -7.10 -3.60
C LYS A 316 18.14 -6.08 -2.47
N ARG A 317 18.07 -6.55 -1.22
CA ARG A 317 17.82 -5.71 -0.03
C ARG A 317 16.54 -4.87 -0.16
N ASP A 318 15.50 -5.49 -0.72
CA ASP A 318 14.19 -4.89 -0.92
C ASP A 318 13.09 -5.81 -0.35
N PHE A 319 11.83 -5.43 -0.57
CA PHE A 319 10.64 -6.19 -0.19
C PHE A 319 10.30 -7.29 -1.19
N THR A 320 11.32 -7.92 -1.77
CA THR A 320 11.16 -9.11 -2.61
C THR A 320 12.09 -10.22 -2.16
N THR A 321 11.60 -11.45 -2.29
CA THR A 321 12.45 -12.65 -2.16
C THR A 321 13.38 -12.80 -3.37
N ILE A 322 14.35 -13.71 -3.28
CA ILE A 322 15.26 -14.02 -4.39
C ILE A 322 14.50 -14.51 -5.64
N ASP A 323 13.42 -15.27 -5.45
CA ASP A 323 12.49 -15.72 -6.50
C ASP A 323 11.37 -14.71 -6.79
N ASN A 324 11.54 -13.46 -6.34
CA ASN A 324 10.73 -12.30 -6.70
C ASN A 324 9.26 -12.32 -6.22
N TRP A 325 8.94 -13.16 -5.24
CA TRP A 325 7.72 -13.04 -4.43
C TRP A 325 7.74 -11.78 -3.56
N VAL A 326 6.56 -11.24 -3.27
CA VAL A 326 6.32 -10.01 -2.49
C VAL A 326 5.37 -10.26 -1.32
N TRP A 327 5.33 -9.31 -0.38
CA TRP A 327 4.41 -9.32 0.77
C TRP A 327 3.31 -8.26 0.67
N ALA A 328 3.19 -7.58 -0.47
CA ALA A 328 2.18 -6.57 -0.71
C ALA A 328 1.78 -6.55 -2.18
N ILE A 329 0.48 -6.61 -2.45
CA ILE A 329 -0.10 -6.48 -3.80
C ILE A 329 -1.32 -5.56 -3.79
N ILE A 330 -1.64 -5.01 -4.97
CA ILE A 330 -2.84 -4.19 -5.16
C ILE A 330 -3.56 -4.59 -6.44
N SER A 331 -4.87 -4.75 -6.32
CA SER A 331 -5.79 -4.81 -7.46
C SER A 331 -6.62 -3.53 -7.56
N ASP A 332 -6.77 -2.98 -8.74
CA ASP A 332 -7.70 -1.89 -9.08
C ASP A 332 -9.17 -2.26 -8.83
N LYS A 333 -9.48 -3.57 -8.74
CA LYS A 333 -10.82 -4.07 -8.47
C LYS A 333 -11.05 -4.35 -6.99
N SER A 334 -12.32 -4.35 -6.60
CA SER A 334 -12.77 -4.79 -5.27
C SER A 334 -12.86 -6.32 -5.24
N LEU A 335 -11.80 -7.01 -4.80
CA LEU A 335 -11.70 -8.47 -4.82
C LEU A 335 -12.02 -9.09 -3.46
N ARG A 336 -12.52 -10.33 -3.50
CA ARG A 336 -12.58 -11.20 -2.32
C ARG A 336 -11.18 -11.61 -1.91
N HIS A 337 -10.91 -11.70 -0.62
CA HIS A 337 -9.65 -12.25 -0.13
C HIS A 337 -9.74 -13.77 0.03
N PRO A 338 -8.62 -14.49 -0.14
CA PRO A 338 -8.54 -15.92 0.16
C PRO A 338 -8.83 -16.22 1.64
N LEU A 339 -9.32 -17.42 1.90
CA LEU A 339 -9.42 -17.94 3.26
C LEU A 339 -8.02 -18.19 3.85
N GLU A 340 -7.96 -18.25 5.18
CA GLU A 340 -6.76 -18.60 5.95
C GLU A 340 -6.08 -19.85 5.35
N GLN A 341 -4.76 -19.77 5.12
CA GLN A 341 -3.90 -20.80 4.53
C GLN A 341 -4.26 -21.21 3.08
N LYS A 342 -5.23 -20.55 2.44
CA LYS A 342 -5.54 -20.77 1.02
C LYS A 342 -4.72 -19.85 0.17
N LYS A 343 -3.60 -20.38 -0.32
CA LYS A 343 -2.69 -19.68 -1.25
C LYS A 343 -3.45 -18.92 -2.33
N ILE A 344 -3.06 -17.68 -2.61
CA ILE A 344 -3.77 -16.79 -3.54
C ILE A 344 -3.94 -17.40 -4.94
N TYR A 345 -2.95 -18.15 -5.43
CA TYR A 345 -3.03 -18.83 -6.73
C TYR A 345 -3.89 -20.09 -6.74
N ASN A 346 -4.33 -20.60 -5.58
CA ASN A 346 -5.38 -21.61 -5.49
C ASN A 346 -6.78 -20.97 -5.45
N ALA A 347 -6.91 -19.77 -4.89
CA ALA A 347 -8.14 -19.00 -4.91
C ALA A 347 -8.41 -18.35 -6.28
N TYR A 348 -7.35 -17.94 -6.97
CA TYR A 348 -7.36 -17.31 -8.28
C TYR A 348 -6.36 -18.01 -9.22
N PRO A 349 -6.80 -19.04 -9.97
CA PRO A 349 -5.90 -19.88 -10.77
C PRO A 349 -5.05 -19.11 -11.79
N ASN A 350 -5.58 -18.03 -12.35
CA ASN A 350 -4.85 -17.19 -13.31
C ASN A 350 -3.78 -16.30 -12.67
N PHE A 351 -3.71 -16.20 -11.33
CA PHE A 351 -2.64 -15.49 -10.63
C PHE A 351 -1.26 -16.04 -11.00
N LYS A 352 -1.13 -17.37 -11.10
CA LYS A 352 0.11 -18.02 -11.52
C LYS A 352 0.48 -17.63 -12.94
N THR A 353 -0.46 -17.72 -13.88
CA THR A 353 -0.24 -17.35 -15.28
C THR A 353 0.11 -15.86 -15.44
N TRP A 354 -0.53 -14.98 -14.67
CA TRP A 354 -0.23 -13.56 -14.66
C TRP A 354 1.21 -13.29 -14.21
N ALA A 355 1.64 -13.91 -13.10
CA ALA A 355 2.97 -13.75 -12.55
C ALA A 355 4.07 -14.35 -13.45
N GLU A 356 3.84 -15.53 -14.04
CA GLU A 356 4.87 -16.28 -14.77
C GLU A 356 4.91 -16.02 -16.27
N VAL A 357 3.74 -15.84 -16.91
CA VAL A 357 3.60 -15.88 -18.38
C VAL A 357 3.28 -14.53 -18.97
N TRP A 358 2.20 -13.86 -18.51
CA TRP A 358 1.77 -12.59 -19.09
C TRP A 358 2.85 -11.52 -18.93
N SER A 359 3.53 -11.53 -17.79
CA SER A 359 4.72 -10.72 -17.51
C SER A 359 5.85 -10.86 -18.54
N ARG A 360 6.07 -12.06 -19.10
CA ARG A 360 7.12 -12.33 -20.09
C ARG A 360 6.74 -11.95 -21.51
N SER A 361 5.44 -11.90 -21.79
CA SER A 361 4.93 -11.53 -23.11
C SER A 361 5.04 -10.04 -23.43
N GLY A 362 5.40 -9.21 -22.44
CA GLY A 362 5.40 -7.75 -22.55
C GLY A 362 3.99 -7.14 -22.55
N ASP A 363 2.94 -7.97 -22.55
CA ASP A 363 1.56 -7.53 -22.39
C ASP A 363 1.25 -7.27 -20.92
N ASN A 364 1.55 -6.05 -20.49
CA ASN A 364 1.21 -5.55 -19.16
C ASN A 364 -0.27 -5.17 -19.00
N THR A 365 -1.09 -5.27 -20.06
CA THR A 365 -2.52 -4.89 -19.99
C THR A 365 -3.39 -5.98 -19.38
N ARG A 366 -2.94 -7.24 -19.50
CA ARG A 366 -3.63 -8.40 -18.95
C ARG A 366 -3.49 -8.46 -17.44
N SER A 367 -4.51 -7.94 -16.77
CA SER A 367 -4.55 -7.66 -15.34
C SER A 367 -5.74 -8.34 -14.63
N ASP A 368 -6.48 -9.18 -15.35
CA ASP A 368 -7.68 -9.89 -14.93
C ASP A 368 -7.37 -11.22 -14.22
N TRP A 369 -6.21 -11.31 -13.55
CA TRP A 369 -5.76 -12.54 -12.87
C TRP A 369 -6.74 -13.09 -11.84
N TYR A 370 -7.59 -12.20 -11.32
CA TYR A 370 -8.65 -12.50 -10.36
C TYR A 370 -9.85 -13.23 -10.97
N ASN A 371 -9.80 -13.51 -12.27
CA ASN A 371 -10.77 -14.34 -12.99
C ASN A 371 -10.06 -15.54 -13.64
N PRO A 372 -10.55 -16.78 -13.50
CA PRO A 372 -11.70 -17.17 -12.67
C PRO A 372 -11.34 -17.13 -11.17
N LYS A 373 -12.38 -17.20 -10.34
CA LYS A 373 -12.26 -17.29 -8.88
C LYS A 373 -12.83 -18.62 -8.37
N ILE A 374 -12.13 -19.26 -7.46
CA ILE A 374 -12.59 -20.48 -6.78
C ILE A 374 -13.28 -20.07 -5.49
N ILE A 375 -14.61 -20.01 -5.50
CA ILE A 375 -15.40 -19.42 -4.40
C ILE A 375 -15.18 -20.13 -3.06
N ASP A 376 -14.96 -21.44 -3.07
CA ASP A 376 -14.71 -22.25 -1.86
C ASP A 376 -13.37 -21.92 -1.19
N SER A 377 -12.46 -21.28 -1.92
CA SER A 377 -11.17 -20.80 -1.41
C SER A 377 -11.23 -19.35 -0.93
N LEU A 378 -12.39 -18.69 -1.02
CA LEU A 378 -12.57 -17.27 -0.74
C LEU A 378 -13.47 -17.03 0.47
N TYR A 379 -13.25 -15.90 1.14
CA TYR A 379 -14.18 -15.45 2.17
C TYR A 379 -15.51 -15.00 1.57
N THR A 380 -16.62 -15.50 2.13
CA THR A 380 -17.98 -15.31 1.58
C THR A 380 -18.98 -14.69 2.54
N ARG A 381 -18.64 -14.54 3.82
CA ARG A 381 -19.62 -14.17 4.87
C ARG A 381 -19.99 -12.68 4.89
N ILE A 382 -19.17 -11.79 4.33
CA ILE A 382 -19.46 -10.35 4.18
C ILE A 382 -19.27 -9.96 2.71
N ASN A 383 -20.15 -9.10 2.21
CA ASN A 383 -20.01 -8.50 0.87
C ASN A 383 -19.51 -7.06 0.98
N PHE A 384 -18.39 -6.76 0.32
CA PHE A 384 -17.80 -5.42 0.27
C PHE A 384 -17.96 -4.79 -1.13
N ASN A 385 -19.09 -5.06 -1.79
CA ASN A 385 -19.36 -4.67 -3.17
C ASN A 385 -18.25 -5.15 -4.11
N TYR A 386 -17.99 -6.46 -4.06
CA TYR A 386 -16.93 -7.06 -4.85
C TYR A 386 -17.22 -6.97 -6.35
N TYR A 387 -16.15 -6.88 -7.13
CA TYR A 387 -16.16 -7.06 -8.57
C TYR A 387 -16.68 -8.47 -8.89
N ASN A 388 -17.67 -8.52 -9.78
CA ASN A 388 -18.41 -9.74 -10.10
C ASN A 388 -17.69 -10.58 -11.16
#